data_AF-A0A7Z9FVQ1-F1
#
_entry.id   AF-A0A7Z9FVQ1-F1
#
_cell.length_a   1.000
_cell.length_b   1.000
_cell.length_c   1.000
_cell.angle_alpha   90.00
_cell.angle_beta   90.00
_cell.angle_gamma   90.00
#
_symmetry.space_group_name_H-M   'P 1'
#
loop_
_entity.id
_entity.type
_entity.pdbx_description
1 polymer ?
#
loop_
_entity_poly.entity_id
_entity_poly.type
_entity_poly.pdbx_seq_one_letter_code
_entity_poly.pdbx_strand_id
1 'polypeptide(L)'
;MYDRKVVYLTLICFLGLFAFMVIGADAAPKPVKITDLKVADKSPYEIGEGLKKDVKYYIDRDYTVVEMPADLVGIQWIMTGNGQKKSTGASFVTFSVDRPAIIWIAYDSRGNAKKGGTPPDWLKKDYELTSGTLKVTDGNMDTFNLWKSKKPVNGKVVIPGNAEKPAAGFGSNYIVLVEAGASTAVSPKTKLSTAWSRLKSVK
;
A
#
# COMPACT_ATOMS: atom_id res chain seq x y z
N MET A 1 4.08 -73.55 -22.26
CA MET A 1 4.14 -72.25 -22.96
C MET A 1 3.90 -71.16 -21.92
N TYR A 2 4.81 -70.19 -21.87
CA TYR A 2 5.05 -69.23 -20.80
C TYR A 2 3.87 -68.25 -20.54
N ASP A 3 3.49 -68.15 -19.27
CA ASP A 3 3.35 -66.93 -18.45
C ASP A 3 2.50 -65.72 -18.93
N ARG A 4 1.48 -65.35 -18.13
CA ARG A 4 1.08 -63.95 -17.96
C ARG A 4 0.46 -63.69 -16.57
N LYS A 5 1.36 -63.57 -15.59
CA LYS A 5 1.34 -62.61 -14.45
C LYS A 5 0.10 -62.57 -13.53
N VAL A 6 0.33 -63.14 -12.36
CA VAL A 6 -0.20 -62.80 -11.04
C VAL A 6 0.02 -61.29 -10.73
N VAL A 7 -0.85 -60.69 -9.89
CA VAL A 7 -0.51 -59.91 -8.66
C VAL A 7 -1.40 -58.67 -8.44
N TYR A 8 -2.24 -58.73 -7.38
CA TYR A 8 -2.53 -57.77 -6.28
C TYR A 8 -2.75 -56.26 -6.60
N LEU A 9 -3.41 -55.39 -5.82
CA LEU A 9 -4.24 -55.37 -4.60
C LEU A 9 -4.35 -53.86 -4.27
N THR A 10 -5.52 -53.38 -3.83
CA THR A 10 -5.75 -52.18 -2.98
C THR A 10 -5.20 -50.78 -3.34
N LEU A 11 -6.18 -49.85 -3.43
CA LEU A 11 -6.30 -48.61 -2.63
C LEU A 11 -5.37 -47.41 -2.92
N ILE A 12 -5.91 -46.35 -3.52
CA ILE A 12 -5.56 -44.97 -3.15
C ILE A 12 -6.82 -44.09 -3.15
N CYS A 13 -7.22 -43.66 -1.96
CA CYS A 13 -8.10 -42.52 -1.70
C CYS A 13 -7.57 -41.26 -2.39
N PHE A 14 -8.29 -40.72 -3.36
CA PHE A 14 -8.19 -39.29 -3.65
C PHE A 14 -9.24 -38.56 -2.83
N LEU A 15 -8.87 -38.24 -1.60
CA LEU A 15 -9.48 -37.17 -0.82
C LEU A 15 -9.42 -35.90 -1.67
N GLY A 16 -10.58 -35.47 -2.18
CA GLY A 16 -10.74 -34.19 -2.83
C GLY A 16 -10.44 -33.09 -1.84
N LEU A 17 -9.18 -32.62 -1.82
CA LEU A 17 -8.80 -31.36 -1.22
C LEU A 17 -9.27 -30.26 -2.18
N PHE A 18 -10.59 -30.02 -2.23
CA PHE A 18 -11.10 -28.75 -2.71
C PHE A 18 -10.68 -27.72 -1.67
N ALA A 19 -9.46 -27.21 -1.81
CA ALA A 19 -9.06 -25.98 -1.18
C ALA A 19 -10.10 -24.94 -1.63
N PHE A 20 -10.92 -24.49 -0.70
CA PHE A 20 -11.68 -23.27 -0.85
C PHE A 20 -10.66 -22.18 -1.15
N MET A 21 -10.47 -21.87 -2.43
CA MET A 21 -9.90 -20.61 -2.84
C MET A 21 -10.93 -19.58 -2.36
N VAL A 22 -10.68 -19.05 -1.16
CA VAL A 22 -11.39 -17.89 -0.65
C VAL A 22 -11.05 -16.80 -1.66
N ILE A 23 -11.94 -16.60 -2.64
CA ILE A 23 -11.99 -15.37 -3.41
C ILE A 23 -12.41 -14.34 -2.36
N GLY A 24 -11.42 -13.73 -1.71
CA GLY A 24 -11.65 -12.56 -0.90
C GLY A 24 -12.31 -11.56 -1.83
N ALA A 25 -13.58 -11.26 -1.58
CA ALA A 25 -14.22 -10.10 -2.16
C ALA A 25 -13.31 -8.92 -1.85
N ASP A 26 -12.71 -8.38 -2.90
CA ASP A 26 -11.77 -7.27 -2.87
C ASP A 26 -12.54 -6.04 -2.40
N ALA A 27 -12.64 -5.90 -1.08
CA ALA A 27 -13.33 -4.79 -0.48
C ALA A 27 -12.48 -3.56 -0.74
N ALA A 28 -13.01 -2.63 -1.55
CA ALA A 28 -12.36 -1.37 -1.85
C ALA A 28 -11.77 -0.73 -0.58
N PRO A 29 -10.59 -0.10 -0.66
CA PRO A 29 -9.95 0.54 0.48
C PRO A 29 -10.94 1.45 1.21
N LYS A 30 -11.07 1.25 2.52
CA LYS A 30 -11.95 2.10 3.33
C LYS A 30 -11.36 3.51 3.35
N PRO A 31 -12.16 4.56 3.06
CA PRO A 31 -11.66 5.91 3.01
C PRO A 31 -11.23 6.41 4.40
N VAL A 32 -10.22 7.26 4.41
CA VAL A 32 -9.68 7.98 5.57
C VAL A 32 -9.95 9.46 5.34
N LYS A 33 -10.39 10.19 6.37
CA LYS A 33 -10.56 11.63 6.21
C LYS A 33 -9.18 12.29 6.23
N ILE A 34 -8.80 12.88 5.09
CA ILE A 34 -7.57 13.65 4.92
C ILE A 34 -7.89 15.14 5.08
N THR A 35 -7.18 15.85 5.94
CA THR A 35 -7.32 17.31 6.13
C THR A 35 -5.96 18.00 6.18
N ASP A 36 -5.98 19.34 6.21
CA ASP A 36 -4.80 20.17 6.43
C ASP A 36 -3.64 19.91 5.45
N LEU A 37 -3.97 19.54 4.21
CA LEU A 37 -2.98 19.34 3.16
C LEU A 37 -2.23 20.64 2.90
N LYS A 38 -0.90 20.59 3.07
CA LYS A 38 0.02 21.70 2.82
C LYS A 38 1.24 21.19 2.08
N VAL A 39 1.71 22.00 1.14
CA VAL A 39 2.95 21.77 0.40
C VAL A 39 3.90 22.91 0.70
N ALA A 40 5.18 22.62 0.94
CA ALA A 40 6.16 23.61 1.36
C ALA A 40 6.31 24.78 0.37
N ASP A 41 6.20 24.50 -0.94
CA ASP A 41 6.27 25.51 -2.01
C ASP A 41 4.90 26.08 -2.40
N LYS A 42 3.85 25.73 -1.64
CA LYS A 42 2.44 26.14 -1.87
C LYS A 42 1.84 25.64 -3.19
N SER A 43 2.42 24.62 -3.82
CA SER A 43 1.80 23.97 -4.97
C SER A 43 0.39 23.47 -4.63
N PRO A 44 -0.59 23.59 -5.54
CA PRO A 44 -1.99 23.28 -5.26
C PRO A 44 -2.25 21.77 -5.36
N TYR A 45 -1.61 20.98 -4.49
CA TYR A 45 -1.86 19.54 -4.45
C TYR A 45 -3.30 19.29 -3.98
N GLU A 46 -3.91 18.26 -4.56
CA GLU A 46 -5.31 17.93 -4.33
C GLU A 46 -5.45 16.54 -3.69
N ILE A 47 -6.62 16.29 -3.09
CA ILE A 47 -6.98 14.95 -2.62
C ILE A 47 -7.84 14.32 -3.71
N GLY A 48 -7.32 13.27 -4.33
CA GLY A 48 -8.07 12.43 -5.25
C GLY A 48 -8.79 11.29 -4.52
N GLU A 49 -9.93 10.88 -5.07
CA GLU A 49 -10.74 9.77 -4.56
C GLU A 49 -10.92 8.71 -5.65
N GLY A 50 -10.86 7.42 -5.28
CA GLY A 50 -11.17 6.36 -6.21
C GLY A 50 -10.10 6.09 -7.27
N LEU A 51 -8.80 6.13 -6.93
CA LEU A 51 -7.72 5.87 -7.88
C LEU A 51 -7.90 4.48 -8.49
N LYS A 52 -8.00 4.41 -9.82
CA LYS A 52 -8.19 3.17 -10.58
C LYS A 52 -7.68 3.36 -12.00
N LYS A 53 -7.76 2.30 -12.80
CA LYS A 53 -7.46 2.36 -14.25
C LYS A 53 -8.13 3.57 -14.92
N ASP A 54 -7.40 4.19 -15.84
CA ASP A 54 -7.78 5.36 -16.63
C ASP A 54 -7.96 6.66 -15.83
N VAL A 55 -7.69 6.66 -14.52
CA VAL A 55 -7.71 7.87 -13.68
C VAL A 55 -6.38 8.61 -13.75
N LYS A 56 -6.44 9.93 -13.93
CA LYS A 56 -5.31 10.85 -13.89
C LYS A 56 -4.75 10.97 -12.47
N TYR A 57 -3.43 10.91 -12.30
CA TYR A 57 -2.81 10.84 -10.97
C TYR A 57 -1.94 12.05 -10.57
N TYR A 58 -1.62 12.95 -11.50
CA TYR A 58 -0.96 14.23 -11.20
C TYR A 58 -1.89 15.41 -11.46
N ILE A 59 -1.65 16.54 -10.78
CA ILE A 59 -2.39 17.80 -11.06
C ILE A 59 -1.94 18.45 -12.37
N ASP A 60 -0.68 18.26 -12.77
CA ASP A 60 -0.02 19.03 -13.82
C ASP A 60 0.43 18.17 -15.02
N ARG A 61 0.01 16.90 -15.10
CA ARG A 61 0.25 15.99 -16.24
C ARG A 61 -0.96 15.11 -16.47
N ASP A 62 -1.24 14.78 -17.73
CA ASP A 62 -2.39 13.95 -18.11
C ASP A 62 -2.09 12.45 -18.13
N TYR A 63 -1.10 12.01 -17.33
CA TYR A 63 -0.81 10.59 -17.18
C TYR A 63 -1.88 9.91 -16.34
N THR A 64 -2.20 8.66 -16.70
CA THR A 64 -3.25 7.85 -16.09
C THR A 64 -2.71 6.49 -15.64
N VAL A 65 -3.44 5.87 -14.72
CA VAL A 65 -3.16 4.51 -14.25
C VAL A 65 -3.55 3.51 -15.34
N VAL A 66 -2.66 2.57 -15.63
CA VAL A 66 -2.90 1.45 -16.55
C VAL A 66 -3.31 0.20 -15.78
N GLU A 67 -2.60 -0.08 -14.68
CA GLU A 67 -2.81 -1.26 -13.84
C GLU A 67 -2.31 -0.97 -12.42
N MET A 68 -2.96 -1.55 -11.42
CA MET A 68 -2.58 -1.44 -10.02
C MET A 68 -2.97 -2.69 -9.24
N PRO A 69 -2.36 -2.96 -8.08
CA PRO A 69 -2.77 -4.07 -7.21
C PRO A 69 -4.25 -3.97 -6.86
N ALA A 70 -4.93 -5.12 -6.91
CA ALA A 70 -6.39 -5.20 -6.74
C ALA A 70 -6.84 -4.57 -5.41
N ASP A 71 -6.10 -4.86 -4.35
CA ASP A 71 -6.30 -4.35 -2.99
C ASP A 71 -6.14 -2.83 -2.84
N LEU A 72 -5.62 -2.13 -3.86
CA LEU A 72 -5.50 -0.67 -3.87
C LEU A 72 -6.50 0.01 -4.81
N VAL A 73 -7.30 -0.74 -5.58
CA VAL A 73 -8.28 -0.16 -6.51
C VAL A 73 -9.33 0.62 -5.73
N GLY A 74 -9.47 1.91 -6.06
CA GLY A 74 -10.38 2.83 -5.41
C GLY A 74 -9.77 3.62 -4.24
N ILE A 75 -8.47 3.45 -3.95
CA ILE A 75 -7.80 4.17 -2.85
C ILE A 75 -7.84 5.69 -3.04
N GLN A 76 -7.86 6.43 -1.93
CA GLN A 76 -7.63 7.88 -1.93
C GLN A 76 -6.14 8.19 -2.08
N TRP A 77 -5.83 9.30 -2.73
CA TRP A 77 -4.44 9.71 -2.89
C TRP A 77 -4.26 11.22 -2.85
N ILE A 78 -3.04 11.66 -2.59
CA ILE A 78 -2.63 13.04 -2.81
C ILE A 78 -2.16 13.15 -4.26
N MET A 79 -2.93 13.88 -5.06
CA MET A 79 -2.58 14.28 -6.42
C MET A 79 -1.44 15.29 -6.33
N THR A 80 -0.21 14.81 -6.53
CA THR A 80 0.98 15.67 -6.52
C THR A 80 1.19 16.33 -7.88
N GLY A 81 2.07 17.33 -7.94
CA GLY A 81 2.58 17.90 -9.18
C GLY A 81 3.87 17.20 -9.60
N ASN A 82 3.96 16.76 -10.86
CA ASN A 82 5.19 16.21 -11.41
C ASN A 82 6.27 17.28 -11.65
N GLY A 83 5.89 18.56 -11.69
CA GLY A 83 6.82 19.70 -11.67
C GLY A 83 7.72 19.70 -10.43
N GLN A 84 7.19 19.27 -9.29
CA GLN A 84 7.86 19.22 -7.99
C GLN A 84 8.71 17.96 -7.77
N LYS A 85 9.02 17.19 -8.82
CA LYS A 85 9.89 16.00 -8.71
C LYS A 85 11.28 16.30 -8.15
N LYS A 86 11.77 17.54 -8.24
CA LYS A 86 13.06 17.97 -7.66
C LYS A 86 12.92 18.57 -6.25
N SER A 87 11.76 18.40 -5.60
CA SER A 87 11.53 18.88 -4.24
C SER A 87 12.49 18.28 -3.22
N THR A 88 12.91 19.12 -2.27
CA THR A 88 13.74 18.78 -1.10
C THR A 88 13.11 19.39 0.15
N GLY A 89 13.64 19.06 1.32
CA GLY A 89 13.17 19.42 2.64
C GLY A 89 12.64 18.21 3.41
N ALA A 90 12.91 18.17 4.72
CA ALA A 90 12.41 17.13 5.63
C ALA A 90 10.87 17.13 5.80
N SER A 91 10.19 18.19 5.36
CA SER A 91 8.74 18.35 5.44
C SER A 91 8.24 19.06 4.19
N PHE A 92 8.07 18.31 3.09
CA PHE A 92 7.61 18.87 1.82
C PHE A 92 6.10 18.80 1.67
N VAL A 93 5.48 17.66 1.95
CA VAL A 93 4.01 17.49 2.01
C VAL A 93 3.61 17.15 3.44
N THR A 94 2.60 17.83 3.96
CA THR A 94 2.01 17.52 5.26
C THR A 94 0.50 17.46 5.17
N PHE A 95 -0.13 16.55 5.89
CA PHE A 95 -1.59 16.43 6.01
C PHE A 95 -1.94 15.72 7.31
N SER A 96 -3.22 15.66 7.66
CA SER A 96 -3.75 14.96 8.83
C SER A 96 -4.67 13.82 8.41
N VAL A 97 -4.64 12.70 9.14
CA VAL A 97 -5.60 11.59 9.02
C VAL A 97 -6.44 11.46 10.30
N ASP A 98 -7.72 11.12 10.17
CA ASP A 98 -8.68 11.02 11.29
C ASP A 98 -8.61 9.71 12.09
N ARG A 99 -7.86 8.73 11.58
CA ARG A 99 -7.71 7.40 12.17
C ARG A 99 -6.35 6.81 11.78
N PRO A 100 -5.91 5.71 12.44
CA PRO A 100 -4.72 4.99 12.00
C PRO A 100 -4.80 4.67 10.51
N ALA A 101 -3.78 5.08 9.75
CA ALA A 101 -3.69 4.91 8.32
C ALA A 101 -2.33 4.34 7.93
N ILE A 102 -2.30 3.50 6.91
CA ILE A 102 -1.08 3.14 6.21
C ILE A 102 -0.86 4.16 5.10
N ILE A 103 0.37 4.66 5.02
CA ILE A 103 0.78 5.59 3.97
C ILE A 103 1.60 4.82 2.94
N TRP A 104 1.22 4.95 1.68
CA TRP A 104 1.94 4.38 0.57
C TRP A 104 2.62 5.47 -0.24
N ILE A 105 3.87 5.24 -0.61
CA ILE A 105 4.60 6.09 -1.55
C ILE A 105 4.77 5.30 -2.84
N ALA A 106 4.08 5.75 -3.88
CA ALA A 106 4.33 5.28 -5.23
C ALA A 106 5.48 6.12 -5.79
N TYR A 107 6.69 5.55 -5.76
CA TYR A 107 7.94 6.23 -6.13
C TYR A 107 8.44 5.74 -7.49
N ASP A 108 8.96 6.65 -8.30
CA ASP A 108 9.41 6.38 -9.66
C ASP A 108 10.32 5.14 -9.71
N SER A 109 9.94 4.15 -10.54
CA SER A 109 10.65 2.87 -10.55
C SER A 109 12.12 2.97 -10.93
N ARG A 110 12.53 4.03 -11.64
CA ARG A 110 13.92 4.29 -12.02
C ARG A 110 14.77 4.72 -10.84
N GLY A 111 14.16 5.26 -9.77
CA GLY A 111 14.84 5.59 -8.53
C GLY A 111 15.12 4.38 -7.63
N ASN A 112 15.34 3.21 -8.22
CA ASN A 112 15.64 1.95 -7.53
C ASN A 112 16.94 1.35 -8.06
N ALA A 113 17.69 0.69 -7.18
CA ALA A 113 18.98 0.07 -7.52
C ALA A 113 18.89 -0.92 -8.69
N LYS A 114 17.77 -1.64 -8.85
CA LYS A 114 17.54 -2.56 -9.98
C LYS A 114 17.51 -1.86 -11.34
N LYS A 115 17.21 -0.56 -11.37
CA LYS A 115 17.21 0.29 -12.57
C LYS A 115 18.35 1.32 -12.57
N GLY A 116 19.38 1.13 -11.72
CA GLY A 116 20.56 2.01 -11.65
C GLY A 116 20.35 3.34 -10.92
N GLY A 117 19.19 3.55 -10.28
CA GLY A 117 18.93 4.71 -9.44
C GLY A 117 19.02 4.40 -7.95
N THR A 118 18.67 5.39 -7.13
CA THR A 118 18.73 5.30 -5.66
C THR A 118 17.50 5.98 -5.07
N PRO A 119 16.78 5.35 -4.12
CA PRO A 119 15.68 6.01 -3.42
C PRO A 119 16.22 6.94 -2.33
N PRO A 120 15.47 7.97 -1.91
CA PRO A 120 15.87 8.83 -0.80
C PRO A 120 15.97 8.02 0.52
N ASP A 121 16.79 8.50 1.46
CA ASP A 121 17.05 7.74 2.70
C ASP A 121 15.81 7.63 3.59
N TRP A 122 15.00 8.68 3.66
CA TRP A 122 13.75 8.69 4.42
C TRP A 122 12.80 7.56 3.97
N LEU A 123 12.78 7.24 2.67
CA LEU A 123 11.91 6.21 2.12
C LEU A 123 12.35 4.82 2.61
N LYS A 124 13.65 4.51 2.55
CA LYS A 124 14.19 3.25 3.09
C LYS A 124 14.06 3.15 4.61
N LYS A 125 14.17 4.29 5.30
CA LYS A 125 14.14 4.36 6.76
C LYS A 125 12.74 4.03 7.29
N ASP A 126 11.70 4.65 6.74
CA ASP A 126 10.36 4.64 7.33
C ASP A 126 9.35 3.78 6.55
N TYR A 127 9.71 3.33 5.35
CA TYR A 127 8.86 2.51 4.47
C TYR A 127 9.56 1.22 4.04
N GLU A 128 8.76 0.25 3.63
CA GLU A 128 9.16 -1.05 3.09
C GLU A 128 8.73 -1.15 1.62
N LEU A 129 9.66 -1.49 0.74
CA LEU A 129 9.37 -1.76 -0.65
C LEU A 129 8.54 -3.04 -0.76
N THR A 130 7.43 -2.97 -1.48
CA THR A 130 6.58 -4.14 -1.75
C THR A 130 6.91 -4.80 -3.09
N SER A 131 6.34 -5.98 -3.34
CA SER A 131 6.40 -6.62 -4.66
C SER A 131 5.42 -6.00 -5.67
N GLY A 132 4.46 -5.19 -5.21
CA GLY A 132 3.46 -4.53 -6.05
C GLY A 132 4.03 -3.33 -6.80
N THR A 133 3.48 -3.09 -7.99
CA THR A 133 3.78 -1.90 -8.79
C THR A 133 2.50 -1.26 -9.29
N LEU A 134 2.54 0.04 -9.55
CA LEU A 134 1.45 0.77 -10.19
C LEU A 134 1.91 1.19 -11.59
N LYS A 135 1.32 0.58 -12.62
CA LYS A 135 1.65 0.82 -14.03
C LYS A 135 0.92 2.05 -14.52
N VAL A 136 1.59 2.86 -15.33
CA VAL A 136 1.09 4.16 -15.77
C VAL A 136 1.35 4.41 -17.25
N THR A 137 0.73 5.47 -17.79
CA THR A 137 0.96 5.92 -19.17
C THR A 137 2.22 6.77 -19.36
N ASP A 138 2.94 7.14 -18.29
CA ASP A 138 4.28 7.74 -18.40
C ASP A 138 5.29 6.70 -18.94
N GLY A 139 5.38 6.60 -20.27
CA GLY A 139 6.20 5.59 -20.94
C GLY A 139 7.70 5.65 -20.63
N ASN A 140 8.20 6.80 -20.14
CA ASN A 140 9.60 6.90 -19.70
C ASN A 140 9.84 6.26 -18.33
N MET A 141 8.80 6.13 -17.51
CA MET A 141 8.84 5.55 -16.17
C MET A 141 8.33 4.11 -16.14
N ASP A 142 7.30 3.79 -16.93
CA ASP A 142 6.54 2.53 -17.00
C ASP A 142 5.72 2.24 -15.72
N THR A 143 6.39 2.21 -14.57
CA THR A 143 5.75 1.91 -13.27
C THR A 143 6.25 2.80 -12.13
N PHE A 144 5.40 2.96 -11.11
CA PHE A 144 5.83 3.27 -9.76
C PHE A 144 6.12 1.98 -8.98
N ASN A 145 7.19 2.00 -8.19
CA ASN A 145 7.41 1.04 -7.11
C ASN A 145 6.58 1.46 -5.89
N LEU A 146 5.84 0.53 -5.30
CA LEU A 146 5.01 0.81 -4.12
C LEU A 146 5.77 0.53 -2.83
N TRP A 147 5.88 1.56 -1.99
CA TRP A 147 6.47 1.50 -0.66
C TRP A 147 5.40 1.71 0.40
N LYS A 148 5.34 0.81 1.38
CA LYS A 148 4.34 0.83 2.46
C LYS A 148 4.98 1.34 3.75
N SER A 149 4.32 2.23 4.48
CA SER A 149 4.82 2.70 5.79
C SER A 149 4.98 1.52 6.75
N LYS A 150 6.13 1.45 7.44
CA LYS A 150 6.45 0.35 8.39
C LYS A 150 5.46 0.23 9.55
N LYS A 151 4.79 1.33 9.89
CA LYS A 151 3.81 1.41 10.97
C LYS A 151 2.63 2.28 10.52
N PRO A 152 1.40 2.01 11.01
CA PRO A 152 0.30 2.95 10.85
C PRO A 152 0.62 4.31 11.47
N VAL A 153 0.19 5.37 10.80
CA VAL A 153 0.30 6.75 11.27
C VAL A 153 -1.08 7.23 11.72
N ASN A 154 -1.14 8.00 12.80
CA ASN A 154 -2.37 8.62 13.31
C ASN A 154 -2.15 10.12 13.47
N GLY A 155 -3.09 10.95 13.03
CA GLY A 155 -2.94 12.41 13.03
C GLY A 155 -2.03 12.91 11.93
N LYS A 156 -1.01 13.71 12.28
CA LYS A 156 -0.17 14.41 11.31
C LYS A 156 0.77 13.45 10.56
N VAL A 157 0.74 13.52 9.23
CA VAL A 157 1.66 12.88 8.31
C VAL A 157 2.61 13.92 7.74
N VAL A 158 3.90 13.57 7.62
CA VAL A 158 4.95 14.41 7.03
C VAL A 158 5.73 13.58 6.02
N ILE A 159 5.74 14.02 4.76
CA ILE A 159 6.46 13.37 3.67
C ILE A 159 7.58 14.33 3.22
N PRO A 160 8.86 13.90 3.30
CA PRO A 160 9.97 14.70 2.78
C PRO A 160 9.94 14.85 1.26
N GLY A 161 10.84 15.70 0.75
CA GLY A 161 10.99 15.94 -0.69
C GLY A 161 11.38 14.69 -1.48
N ASN A 162 10.92 14.63 -2.74
CA ASN A 162 11.16 13.50 -3.64
C ASN A 162 12.64 13.31 -3.98
N ALA A 163 13.37 14.42 -4.09
CA ALA A 163 14.78 14.47 -4.42
C ALA A 163 15.70 14.54 -3.19
N GLU A 164 15.18 14.23 -2.00
CA GLU A 164 16.00 14.16 -0.80
C GLU A 164 17.17 13.19 -0.97
N LYS A 165 18.32 13.52 -0.38
CA LYS A 165 19.52 12.70 -0.58
C LYS A 165 19.29 11.28 -0.03
N PRO A 166 19.88 10.25 -0.67
CA PRO A 166 20.71 10.26 -1.87
C PRO A 166 19.92 9.95 -3.15
N ALA A 167 18.69 10.46 -3.30
CA ALA A 167 17.83 10.12 -4.42
C ALA A 167 18.48 10.38 -5.79
N ALA A 168 18.40 9.40 -6.68
CA ALA A 168 18.95 9.45 -8.03
C ALA A 168 18.14 8.58 -9.00
N GLY A 169 18.22 8.85 -10.31
CA GLY A 169 17.57 8.06 -11.37
C GLY A 169 16.09 8.36 -11.61
N PHE A 170 15.40 9.01 -10.67
CA PHE A 170 13.99 9.39 -10.84
C PHE A 170 13.82 10.53 -11.87
N GLY A 171 12.78 10.42 -12.68
CA GLY A 171 12.34 11.43 -13.65
C GLY A 171 10.93 11.96 -13.39
N SER A 172 10.21 11.38 -12.44
CA SER A 172 8.84 11.74 -12.05
C SER A 172 8.71 11.86 -10.52
N ASN A 173 7.72 12.62 -10.04
CA ASN A 173 7.47 12.85 -8.61
C ASN A 173 6.72 11.68 -7.97
N TYR A 174 6.83 11.44 -6.66
CA TYR A 174 5.96 10.46 -6.02
C TYR A 174 4.48 10.90 -6.02
N ILE A 175 3.57 9.94 -5.90
CA ILE A 175 2.21 10.17 -5.37
C ILE A 175 2.06 9.46 -4.02
N VAL A 176 1.14 9.94 -3.19
CA VAL A 176 0.91 9.39 -1.84
C VAL A 176 -0.47 8.76 -1.78
N LEU A 177 -0.56 7.46 -1.51
CA LEU A 177 -1.84 6.77 -1.33
C LEU A 177 -2.11 6.60 0.17
N VAL A 178 -3.37 6.68 0.57
CA VAL A 178 -3.80 6.60 1.97
C VAL A 178 -4.80 5.47 2.14
N GLU A 179 -4.41 4.47 2.91
CA GLU A 179 -5.22 3.29 3.22
C GLU A 179 -5.61 3.33 4.71
N ALA A 180 -6.86 3.06 5.05
CA ALA A 180 -7.24 2.90 6.45
C ALA A 180 -6.48 1.74 7.09
N GLY A 181 -5.77 2.02 8.18
CA GLY A 181 -5.13 0.99 8.99
C GLY A 181 -6.17 0.18 9.77
N ALA A 182 -5.83 -1.07 10.10
CA ALA A 182 -6.63 -1.85 11.03
C ALA A 182 -6.72 -1.10 12.36
N SER A 183 -7.94 -0.80 12.81
CA SER A 183 -8.15 -0.21 14.12
C SER A 183 -7.73 -1.22 15.18
N THR A 184 -6.61 -0.99 15.85
CA THR A 184 -6.27 -1.69 17.09
C THR A 184 -7.08 -1.15 18.27
N ALA A 185 -8.35 -0.78 18.04
CA ALA A 185 -9.30 -0.61 19.11
C ALA A 185 -9.45 -1.97 19.79
N VAL A 186 -8.66 -2.18 20.86
CA VAL A 186 -8.98 -3.17 21.88
C VAL A 186 -10.38 -2.81 22.32
N SER A 187 -11.38 -3.54 21.84
CA SER A 187 -12.74 -3.40 22.33
C SER A 187 -12.68 -3.72 23.82
N PRO A 188 -12.96 -2.78 24.75
CA PRO A 188 -12.99 -3.10 26.18
C PRO A 188 -14.20 -3.98 26.56
N LYS A 189 -14.92 -4.54 25.57
CA LYS A 189 -16.25 -5.13 25.77
C LYS A 189 -16.38 -6.60 25.36
N THR A 190 -15.27 -7.32 25.20
CA THR A 190 -15.33 -8.78 25.07
C THR A 190 -14.19 -9.42 25.85
N LYS A 191 -14.54 -10.11 26.94
CA LYS A 191 -13.71 -10.86 27.92
C LYS A 191 -13.29 -10.12 29.20
N LEU A 192 -14.26 -9.66 29.98
CA LEU A 192 -14.15 -9.64 31.46
C LEU A 192 -15.25 -10.42 32.20
N SER A 193 -16.12 -11.16 31.50
CA SER A 193 -16.95 -12.22 32.08
C SER A 193 -16.63 -13.49 31.30
N THR A 194 -15.93 -14.49 31.84
CA THR A 194 -16.54 -15.63 32.55
C THR A 194 -15.44 -16.47 33.20
N ALA A 195 -14.57 -15.87 34.03
CA ALA A 195 -13.56 -16.63 34.79
C ALA A 195 -13.69 -16.47 36.32
N TRP A 196 -14.40 -15.44 36.79
CA TRP A 196 -14.54 -15.17 38.23
C TRP A 196 -15.81 -15.74 38.86
N SER A 197 -16.75 -16.28 38.08
CA SER A 197 -17.98 -16.88 38.61
C SER A 197 -17.82 -18.34 39.08
N ARG A 198 -16.71 -19.03 38.73
CA ARG A 198 -16.49 -20.44 39.11
C ARG A 198 -15.60 -20.67 40.34
N LEU A 199 -15.09 -19.61 40.98
CA LEU A 199 -14.20 -19.73 42.15
C LEU A 199 -14.86 -19.44 43.51
N LYS A 200 -16.18 -19.18 43.56
CA LYS A 200 -16.91 -18.95 44.83
C LYS A 200 -17.94 -20.02 45.18
N SER A 201 -17.73 -21.26 44.75
CA SER A 201 -18.56 -22.38 45.20
C SER A 201 -17.75 -23.66 45.35
N VAL A 202 -16.83 -23.66 46.29
CA VAL A 202 -16.50 -24.88 47.04
C VAL A 202 -16.54 -24.47 48.51
N LYS A 203 -17.54 -24.99 49.21
CA LYS A 203 -17.68 -24.92 50.66
C LYS A 203 -17.38 -26.31 51.19
#